data_AF-A0A4P9Y9H3-F1
#
_entry.id   AF-A0A4P9Y9H3-F1
#
_cell.length_a   1.000
_cell.length_b   1.000
_cell.length_c   1.000
_cell.angle_alpha   90.00
_cell.angle_beta   90.00
_cell.angle_gamma   90.00
#
_symmetry.space_group_name_H-M   'P 1'
#
loop_
_entity.id
_entity.type
_entity.pdbx_description
1 polymer ?
#
loop_
_entity_poly.entity_id
_entity_poly.type
_entity_poly.pdbx_seq_one_letter_code
_entity_poly.pdbx_strand_id
1 'polypeptide(L)'
;MENNSAKPALSALFSKYDDSGATDIMVSNSKYFINLNELENKKAKVANGSFIDIKGIGIIQIKINNVLYNLENCLYIPDLTSSLFGIKHLISCTGLKILFNENIVE
;
A
#
# COMPACT_ATOMS: atom_id res chain seq x y z
N MET A 1 -19.46 6.58 18.11
CA MET A 1 -19.92 6.05 16.80
C MET A 1 -18.69 5.65 16.02
N GLU A 2 -18.34 4.37 16.03
CA GLU A 2 -17.27 3.86 15.15
C GLU A 2 -17.78 3.90 13.72
N ASN A 3 -17.14 4.70 12.88
CA ASN A 3 -17.36 4.63 11.44
C ASN A 3 -16.87 3.26 10.95
N ASN A 4 -17.79 2.32 10.82
CA ASN A 4 -17.61 1.05 10.10
C ASN A 4 -17.52 1.32 8.59
N SER A 5 -16.60 2.18 8.15
CA SER A 5 -16.15 2.15 6.77
C SER A 5 -15.51 0.78 6.55
N ALA A 6 -16.13 -0.05 5.72
CA ALA A 6 -15.62 -1.37 5.39
C ALA A 6 -14.12 -1.25 5.03
N LYS A 7 -13.27 -1.85 5.87
CA LYS A 7 -11.82 -1.85 5.65
C LYS A 7 -11.56 -2.61 4.35
N PRO A 8 -10.74 -2.07 3.44
CA PRO A 8 -10.52 -2.72 2.17
C PRO A 8 -9.92 -4.11 2.41
N ALA A 9 -10.47 -5.10 1.71
CA ALA A 9 -9.80 -6.39 1.58
C ALA A 9 -8.45 -6.17 0.90
N LEU A 10 -7.48 -7.04 1.16
CA LEU A 10 -6.19 -6.98 0.47
C LEU A 10 -6.37 -6.90 -1.06
N SER A 11 -7.27 -7.71 -1.61
CA SER A 11 -7.61 -7.72 -3.03
C SER A 11 -8.20 -6.41 -3.57
N ALA A 12 -8.79 -5.57 -2.72
CA ALA A 12 -9.31 -4.26 -3.13
C ALA A 12 -8.22 -3.18 -3.17
N LEU A 13 -7.10 -3.43 -2.50
CA LEU A 13 -5.92 -2.57 -2.51
C LEU A 13 -4.89 -3.01 -3.55
N PHE A 14 -4.77 -4.32 -3.75
CA PHE A 14 -3.95 -4.92 -4.78
C PHE A 14 -4.66 -4.74 -6.13
N SER A 15 -4.34 -3.66 -6.84
CA SER A 15 -4.70 -3.58 -8.25
C SER A 15 -3.90 -4.61 -9.05
N LYS A 16 -4.30 -4.87 -10.29
CA LYS A 16 -3.73 -5.84 -11.25
C LYS A 16 -2.19 -5.71 -11.50
N TYR A 17 -1.52 -4.78 -10.85
CA TYR A 17 -0.12 -4.41 -11.06
C TYR A 17 0.62 -4.42 -9.72
N ASP A 18 0.96 -5.62 -9.25
CA ASP A 18 1.93 -5.78 -8.18
C ASP A 18 3.30 -5.39 -8.71
N ASP A 19 3.80 -4.24 -8.24
CA ASP A 19 5.15 -3.81 -8.55
C ASP A 19 6.12 -4.44 -7.54
N SER A 20 6.68 -5.60 -7.89
CA SER A 20 7.77 -6.20 -7.10
C SER A 20 9.01 -5.29 -7.01
N GLY A 21 9.11 -4.28 -7.89
CA GLY A 21 10.14 -3.25 -7.86
C GLY A 21 9.84 -2.11 -6.88
N ALA A 22 8.63 -2.04 -6.30
CA ALA A 22 8.31 -1.07 -5.27
C ALA A 22 9.02 -1.44 -3.95
N THR A 23 9.72 -0.47 -3.38
CA THR A 23 10.37 -0.63 -2.06
C THR A 23 9.34 -0.52 -0.93
N ASP A 24 8.36 0.37 -1.09
CA ASP A 24 7.43 0.78 -0.04
C ASP A 24 5.98 0.50 -0.41
N ILE A 25 5.11 0.52 0.60
CA ILE A 25 3.67 0.56 0.39
C ILE A 25 3.27 2.02 0.13
N MET A 26 2.78 2.30 -1.07
CA MET A 26 2.38 3.62 -1.53
C MET A 26 0.89 3.60 -1.85
N VAL A 27 0.15 4.57 -1.32
CA VAL A 27 -1.31 4.56 -1.30
C VAL A 27 -1.82 5.87 -1.88
N SER A 28 -2.72 5.80 -2.86
CA SER A 28 -3.26 6.98 -3.54
C SER A 28 -4.47 7.60 -2.86
N ASN A 29 -5.15 6.87 -1.97
CA ASN A 29 -6.36 7.33 -1.30
C ASN A 29 -6.16 7.45 0.21
N SER A 30 -6.23 8.68 0.72
CA SER A 30 -6.06 8.99 2.15
C SER A 30 -7.09 8.30 3.04
N LYS A 31 -8.27 7.92 2.51
CA LYS A 31 -9.32 7.23 3.29
C LYS A 31 -8.93 5.83 3.79
N TYR A 32 -7.86 5.24 3.26
CA TYR A 32 -7.37 3.94 3.72
C TYR A 32 -6.49 4.03 4.97
N PHE A 33 -6.08 5.23 5.34
CA PHE A 33 -5.25 5.47 6.51
C PHE A 33 -6.12 5.57 7.76
N ILE A 34 -5.74 4.84 8.80
CA ILE A 34 -6.31 4.99 10.15
C ILE A 34 -5.64 6.13 10.92
N ASN A 35 -4.41 6.47 10.54
CA ASN A 35 -3.72 7.71 10.89
C ASN A 35 -2.89 8.16 9.69
N LEU A 36 -2.76 9.48 9.53
CA LEU A 36 -1.97 10.06 8.45
C LEU A 36 -1.28 11.31 9.00
N ASN A 37 0.04 11.29 9.02
CA ASN A 37 0.85 12.46 9.32
C ASN A 37 1.24 13.11 8.00
N GLU A 38 0.96 14.40 7.86
CA GLU A 38 1.37 15.14 6.67
C GLU A 38 2.89 15.27 6.59
N LEU A 39 3.42 15.19 5.38
CA LEU A 39 4.83 15.38 5.10
C LEU A 39 5.01 16.49 4.08
N GLU A 40 5.96 17.37 4.34
CA GLU A 40 6.37 18.42 3.41
C GLU A 40 7.70 18.07 2.75
N ASN A 41 7.85 18.48 1.48
CA ASN A 41 9.11 18.39 0.72
C ASN A 41 9.69 16.97 0.59
N LYS A 42 8.83 15.93 0.65
CA LYS A 42 9.22 14.54 0.40
C LYS A 42 8.76 14.11 -0.99
N LYS A 43 9.63 13.38 -1.70
CA LYS A 43 9.35 12.87 -3.04
C LYS A 43 9.82 11.43 -3.19
N ALA A 44 9.07 10.64 -3.96
CA ALA A 44 9.48 9.33 -4.41
C ALA A 44 9.98 9.42 -5.85
N LYS A 45 11.00 8.63 -6.20
CA LYS A 45 11.44 8.46 -7.59
C LYS A 45 10.64 7.32 -8.21
N VAL A 46 10.02 7.57 -9.35
CA VAL A 46 9.21 6.58 -10.09
C VAL A 46 10.00 6.01 -11.29
N ALA A 47 9.48 4.96 -11.92
CA ALA A 47 10.19 4.15 -12.92
C ALA A 47 10.70 4.94 -14.14
N ASN A 48 9.98 5.98 -14.58
CA ASN A 48 10.39 6.86 -15.68
C ASN A 48 11.49 7.86 -15.27
N GLY A 49 12.00 7.80 -14.03
CA GLY A 49 13.03 8.68 -13.50
C GLY A 49 12.51 10.01 -12.94
N SER A 50 11.23 10.32 -13.09
CA SER A 50 10.64 11.52 -12.50
C SER A 50 10.40 11.37 -11.00
N PHE A 51 10.02 12.48 -10.36
CA PHE A 51 9.69 12.51 -8.95
C PHE A 51 8.20 12.83 -8.74
N ILE A 52 7.59 12.16 -7.77
CA ILE A 52 6.21 12.36 -7.35
C ILE A 52 6.19 12.76 -5.87
N ASP A 53 5.28 13.67 -5.49
CA ASP A 53 5.22 14.19 -4.13
C ASP A 53 4.60 13.17 -3.16
N ILE A 54 5.29 12.95 -2.05
CA ILE A 54 4.74 12.23 -0.90
C ILE A 54 4.08 13.25 0.01
N LYS A 55 2.76 13.14 0.17
CA LYS A 55 1.96 14.09 0.97
C LYS A 55 1.79 13.66 2.42
N GLY A 56 2.08 12.41 2.75
CA GLY A 56 2.03 11.96 4.13
C GLY A 56 2.58 10.55 4.34
N ILE A 57 2.65 10.16 5.60
CA ILE A 57 3.01 8.82 6.06
C ILE A 57 2.07 8.38 7.18
N GLY A 58 1.71 7.11 7.19
CA GLY A 58 0.80 6.61 8.22
C GLY A 58 0.60 5.11 8.18
N ILE A 59 -0.44 4.67 8.86
CA ILE A 59 -0.81 3.28 9.01
C ILE A 59 -2.07 3.03 8.19
N ILE A 60 -2.05 2.02 7.34
CA ILE A 60 -3.25 1.46 6.74
C ILE A 60 -3.60 0.15 7.44
N GLN A 61 -4.89 -0.16 7.56
CA GLN A 61 -5.33 -1.44 8.10
C GLN A 61 -6.00 -2.26 7.01
N ILE A 62 -5.50 -3.48 6.84
CA ILE A 62 -5.97 -4.42 5.82
C ILE A 62 -6.48 -5.71 6.46
N LYS A 63 -7.33 -6.44 5.73
CA LYS A 63 -7.83 -7.74 6.15
C LYS A 63 -7.35 -8.82 5.19
N ILE A 64 -6.66 -9.83 5.73
CA ILE A 64 -6.19 -11.04 5.02
C ILE A 64 -6.70 -12.26 5.77
N ASN A 65 -7.46 -13.15 5.12
CA ASN A 65 -7.98 -14.39 5.74
C ASN A 65 -8.64 -14.16 7.12
N ASN A 66 -9.47 -13.12 7.22
CA ASN A 66 -10.12 -12.69 8.47
C ASN A 66 -9.22 -12.14 9.58
N VAL A 67 -7.92 -12.03 9.37
CA VAL A 67 -6.98 -11.38 10.27
C VAL A 67 -6.75 -9.93 9.83
N LEU A 68 -6.75 -9.01 10.79
CA LEU A 68 -6.42 -7.60 10.55
C LEU A 68 -4.92 -7.39 10.72
N TYR A 69 -4.30 -6.71 9.76
CA TYR A 69 -2.91 -6.30 9.81
C TYR A 69 -2.80 -4.79 9.72
N ASN A 70 -1.94 -4.22 10.56
CA ASN A 70 -1.52 -2.83 10.45
C ASN A 70 -0.27 -2.79 9.59
N LEU A 71 -0.33 -2.05 8.49
CA LEU A 71 0.81 -1.78 7.65
C LEU A 71 1.34 -0.41 8.04
N GLU A 72 2.47 -0.41 8.73
CA GLU A 72 3.11 0.80 9.22
C GLU A 72 3.86 1.52 8.11
N ASN A 73 4.22 2.78 8.32
CA ASN A 73 5.10 3.56 7.42
C ASN A 73 4.65 3.61 5.94
N CYS A 74 3.34 3.52 5.68
CA CYS A 74 2.78 3.60 4.34
C CYS A 74 2.80 5.05 3.84
N LEU A 75 3.20 5.25 2.59
CA LEU A 75 3.35 6.56 1.97
C LEU A 75 2.05 6.98 1.27
N TYR A 76 1.53 8.17 1.58
CA TYR A 76 0.40 8.75 0.87
C TYR A 76 0.87 9.57 -0.33
N ILE A 77 0.50 9.14 -1.53
CA ILE A 77 0.89 9.74 -2.81
C ILE A 77 -0.36 9.85 -3.70
N PRO A 78 -1.12 10.96 -3.64
CA PRO A 78 -2.42 11.08 -4.31
C PRO A 78 -2.34 10.99 -5.84
N ASP A 79 -1.20 11.35 -6.42
CA ASP A 79 -1.00 11.41 -7.87
C ASP A 79 -0.71 10.02 -8.50
N LEU A 80 -0.67 8.95 -7.69
CA LEU A 80 -0.58 7.58 -8.20
C LEU A 80 -1.93 7.12 -8.78
N THR A 81 -1.89 6.51 -9.96
CA THR A 81 -3.07 5.91 -10.60
C THR A 81 -3.59 4.69 -9.82
N SER A 82 -2.71 3.99 -9.11
CA SER A 82 -3.03 2.86 -8.25
C SER A 82 -2.06 2.77 -7.08
N SER A 83 -2.54 2.25 -5.94
CA SER A 83 -1.67 1.90 -4.82
C SER A 83 -0.66 0.81 -5.23
N LEU A 84 0.56 0.91 -4.71
CA LEU A 84 1.66 -0.01 -4.95
C LEU A 84 2.07 -0.67 -3.64
N PHE A 85 2.30 -1.98 -3.66
CA PHE A 85 2.66 -2.74 -2.47
C PHE A 85 4.07 -3.29 -2.61
N GLY A 86 5.03 -2.62 -1.98
CA GLY A 86 6.36 -3.20 -1.83
C GLY A 86 6.30 -4.51 -1.05
N ILE A 87 6.59 -5.63 -1.72
CA ILE A 87 6.49 -6.99 -1.16
C ILE A 87 7.28 -7.11 0.15
N LYS A 88 8.51 -6.60 0.16
CA LYS A 88 9.37 -6.65 1.35
C LYS A 88 8.75 -5.91 2.52
N HIS A 89 8.17 -4.74 2.26
CA HIS A 89 7.49 -3.93 3.27
C HIS A 89 6.25 -4.67 3.80
N LEU A 90 5.41 -5.23 2.92
CA LEU A 90 4.25 -6.04 3.33
C LEU A 90 4.65 -7.21 4.23
N ILE A 91 5.69 -7.97 3.85
CA ILE A 91 6.20 -9.09 4.65
C ILE A 91 6.67 -8.60 6.02
N SER A 92 7.36 -7.47 6.11
CA SER A 92 7.84 -6.93 7.39
C SER A 92 6.71 -6.54 8.34
N CYS A 93 5.58 -6.04 7.85
CA CYS A 93 4.43 -5.69 8.69
C CYS A 93 3.56 -6.89 9.06
N THR A 94 3.48 -7.90 8.20
CA THR A 94 2.51 -9.00 8.34
C THR A 94 3.13 -10.30 8.85
N GLY A 95 4.45 -10.48 8.68
CA GLY A 95 5.14 -11.76 8.90
C GLY A 95 4.72 -12.86 7.91
N LEU A 96 3.91 -12.53 6.91
CA LEU A 96 3.40 -13.51 5.95
C LEU A 96 4.50 -13.96 4.99
N LYS A 97 4.44 -15.23 4.61
CA LYS A 97 5.19 -15.75 3.49
C LYS A 97 4.34 -15.59 2.23
N ILE A 98 4.87 -14.87 1.24
CA ILE A 98 4.21 -14.71 -0.06
C ILE A 98 4.72 -15.81 -1.00
N LEU A 99 3.80 -16.50 -1.66
CA LEU A 99 4.08 -17.50 -2.69
C LEU A 99 3.46 -17.02 -4.00
N PHE A 100 4.28 -16.77 -5.00
CA PHE A 100 3.84 -16.56 -6.37
C PHE A 100 3.70 -17.93 -7.03
N ASN A 101 2.48 -18.36 -7.25
CA ASN A 101 2.20 -19.52 -8.09
C ASN A 101 1.78 -19.02 -9.47
N GLU A 102 2.49 -19.44 -10.51
CA GLU A 102 2.06 -19.22 -11.87
C GLU A 102 0.80 -20.05 -12.13
N ASN A 103 -0.31 -19.39 -12.43
CA ASN A 103 -1.30 -19.99 -13.30
C ASN A 103 -0.94 -19.51 -14.70
N ILE A 104 -0.07 -20.27 -15.38
CA ILE A 104 0.10 -20.11 -16.83
C ILE A 104 -1.23 -20.54 -17.44
N VAL A 105 -2.12 -19.57 -17.66
CA VAL A 105 -3.24 -19.76 -18.57
C VAL A 105 -2.64 -19.44 -19.94
N GLU A 106 -2.32 -20.49 -20.70
CA GLU A 106 -2.06 -20.35 -22.14
C GLU A 106 -3.28 -19.74 -22.85
#